data_AF-A0A938RX31-F1
#
_entry.id   AF-A0A938RX31-F1
#
_cell.length_a   1.000
_cell.length_b   1.000
_cell.length_c   1.000
_cell.angle_alpha   90.00
_cell.angle_beta   90.00
_cell.angle_gamma   90.00
#
_symmetry.space_group_name_H-M   'P 1'
#
loop_
_entity.id
_entity.type
_entity.pdbx_description
1 polymer ?
#
loop_
_entity_poly.entity_id
_entity_poly.type
_entity_poly.pdbx_seq_one_letter_code
_entity_poly.pdbx_strand_id
1 'polypeptide(L)'
;MKRRRQPLIENLEPRVFLAGGGLAAPALADQVMPHTQDLLVLALPETDGEGTPLAYTAAARSPAAEAYALRTSLGLSRYVSQYDNYSGRGERWFQDARAGWHYLLPDGRLYRWGSGALEGAVDAAYWADPLGFLAAQAGGAPAVALDVAGSRLIIDPDAAFAGRFLVDLTVANGAAQATASFSVTVVNAAPILDIADQTMPHTQDVLLLDLPATDADGDVITYAASVLTGDAAAYELKTRLGLASYAAQYDNWLGRREKWFQDAR
;
A
#
# COMPACT_ATOMS: atom_id res chain seq x y z
N MET A 1 -12.83 9.11 -36.79
CA MET A 1 -12.55 9.87 -35.54
C MET A 1 -11.08 9.72 -35.20
N LYS A 2 -10.33 10.82 -35.20
CA LYS A 2 -8.89 10.84 -34.90
C LYS A 2 -8.68 10.51 -33.42
N ARG A 3 -8.06 9.37 -33.09
CA ARG A 3 -7.61 9.06 -31.73
C ARG A 3 -6.54 10.08 -31.34
N ARG A 4 -6.83 10.93 -30.37
CA ARG A 4 -5.83 11.81 -29.76
C ARG A 4 -4.88 10.92 -28.99
N ARG A 5 -3.61 10.88 -29.42
CA ARG A 5 -2.52 10.36 -28.61
C ARG A 5 -2.42 11.25 -27.37
N GLN A 6 -2.56 10.64 -26.21
CA GLN A 6 -2.32 11.27 -24.92
C GLN A 6 -0.82 11.63 -24.84
N PRO A 7 -0.43 12.79 -24.29
CA PRO A 7 0.96 13.24 -24.34
C PRO A 7 1.83 12.32 -23.49
N LEU A 8 2.97 11.93 -24.09
CA LEU A 8 4.13 11.38 -23.40
C LEU A 8 4.49 12.36 -22.28
N ILE A 9 4.39 11.94 -21.02
CA ILE A 9 4.94 12.72 -19.91
C ILE A 9 6.46 12.70 -20.14
N GLU A 10 7.00 13.83 -20.56
CA GLU A 10 8.43 14.07 -20.72
C GLU A 10 9.04 14.17 -19.30
N ASN A 11 9.22 13.02 -18.67
CA ASN A 11 10.05 12.90 -17.47
C ASN A 11 11.46 13.35 -17.88
N LEU A 12 11.98 14.38 -17.22
CA LEU A 12 13.34 14.87 -17.40
C LEU A 12 14.31 13.67 -17.44
N GLU A 13 15.09 13.57 -18.51
CA GLU A 13 16.08 12.49 -18.70
C GLU A 13 16.87 12.26 -17.40
N PRO A 14 16.83 11.04 -16.81
CA PRO A 14 17.51 10.76 -15.57
C PRO A 14 19.02 10.89 -15.80
N ARG A 15 19.64 11.92 -15.21
CA ARG A 15 21.08 12.18 -15.38
C ARG A 15 21.88 11.36 -14.37
N VAL A 16 22.80 10.53 -14.87
CA VAL A 16 23.87 9.92 -14.07
C VAL A 16 24.96 10.97 -13.89
N PHE A 17 25.24 11.34 -12.63
CA PHE A 17 26.33 12.26 -12.29
C PHE A 17 27.45 11.51 -11.58
N LEU A 18 28.69 11.80 -11.95
CA LEU A 18 29.87 11.47 -11.14
C LEU A 18 29.91 12.42 -9.94
N ALA A 19 29.26 12.08 -8.82
CA ALA A 19 29.47 12.82 -7.58
C ALA A 19 30.81 12.37 -6.97
N GLY A 20 31.89 13.10 -7.28
CA GLY A 20 33.21 12.87 -6.66
C GLY A 20 34.01 11.68 -7.20
N GLY A 21 33.87 11.35 -8.49
CA GLY A 21 34.71 10.36 -9.18
C GLY A 21 34.24 8.90 -9.14
N GLY A 22 33.01 8.63 -8.67
CA GLY A 22 32.41 7.29 -8.67
C GLY A 22 31.16 7.20 -9.54
N LEU A 23 30.91 6.02 -10.12
CA LEU A 23 29.67 5.68 -10.83
C LEU A 23 28.47 5.83 -9.87
N ALA A 24 27.40 6.48 -10.34
CA ALA A 24 26.15 6.59 -9.60
C ALA A 24 25.01 5.99 -10.43
N ALA A 25 24.08 5.29 -9.78
CA ALA A 25 22.86 4.84 -10.43
C ALA A 25 21.95 6.05 -10.76
N PRO A 26 21.21 6.01 -11.89
CA PRO A 26 20.26 7.08 -12.21
C PRO A 26 19.21 7.18 -11.10
N ALA A 27 19.00 8.41 -10.61
CA ALA A 27 17.96 8.69 -9.63
C ALA A 27 16.61 8.82 -10.35
N LEU A 28 15.91 7.69 -10.48
CA LEU A 28 14.54 7.66 -10.97
C LEU A 28 13.59 8.07 -9.85
N ALA A 29 12.61 8.92 -10.17
CA ALA A 29 11.54 9.25 -9.24
C ALA A 29 10.60 8.06 -9.06
N ASP A 30 9.83 8.05 -7.97
CA ASP A 30 8.73 7.12 -7.80
C ASP A 30 7.73 7.22 -8.96
N GLN A 31 7.20 6.08 -9.39
CA GLN A 31 6.29 5.97 -10.53
C GLN A 31 4.91 5.51 -10.06
N VAL A 32 3.88 5.93 -10.81
CA VAL A 32 2.50 5.47 -10.64
C VAL A 32 1.97 5.10 -12.02
N MET A 33 1.34 3.93 -12.13
CA MET A 33 0.67 3.48 -13.36
C MET A 33 -0.69 2.86 -13.03
N PRO A 34 -1.71 3.04 -13.88
CA PRO A 34 -2.96 2.29 -13.71
C PRO A 34 -2.73 0.82 -14.03
N HIS A 35 -3.47 -0.08 -13.40
CA HIS A 35 -3.36 -1.53 -13.66
C HIS A 35 -3.73 -1.90 -15.11
N THR A 36 -4.53 -1.05 -15.77
CA THR A 36 -4.89 -1.21 -17.19
C THR A 36 -3.75 -0.90 -18.15
N GLN A 37 -2.67 -0.28 -17.66
CA GLN A 37 -1.47 -0.08 -18.45
C GLN A 37 -0.59 -1.32 -18.36
N ASP A 38 -0.42 -1.99 -19.50
CA ASP A 38 0.38 -3.21 -19.65
C ASP A 38 1.86 -2.98 -19.28
N LEU A 39 2.51 -1.99 -19.92
CA LEU A 39 3.94 -1.75 -19.77
C LEU A 39 4.25 -0.34 -19.28
N LEU A 40 5.17 -0.22 -18.33
CA LEU A 40 5.85 1.02 -17.99
C LEU A 40 7.30 0.96 -18.49
N VAL A 41 7.68 1.89 -19.37
CA VAL A 41 9.01 1.94 -19.98
C VAL A 41 9.74 3.21 -19.52
N LEU A 42 10.88 3.02 -18.85
CA LEU A 42 11.72 4.11 -18.35
C LEU A 42 13.02 4.18 -19.15
N ALA A 43 13.41 5.38 -19.56
CA ALA A 43 14.69 5.61 -20.22
C ALA A 43 15.84 5.57 -19.19
N LEU A 44 16.97 4.98 -19.59
CA LEU A 44 18.21 4.86 -18.84
C LEU A 44 19.35 5.47 -19.65
N PRO A 45 20.34 6.12 -19.02
CA PRO A 45 21.52 6.62 -19.74
C PRO A 45 22.32 5.50 -20.42
N GLU A 46 22.78 5.73 -21.64
CA GLU A 46 23.60 4.74 -22.37
C GLU A 46 25.05 4.73 -21.90
N THR A 47 25.56 5.89 -21.48
CA THR A 47 26.93 6.07 -21.04
C THR A 47 27.01 6.85 -19.74
N ASP A 48 28.12 6.70 -19.02
CA ASP A 48 28.47 7.64 -17.95
C ASP A 48 28.88 9.01 -18.52
N GLY A 49 29.24 9.94 -17.62
CA GLY A 49 29.69 11.29 -17.99
C GLY A 49 31.00 11.32 -18.79
N GLU A 50 31.72 10.19 -18.89
CA GLU A 50 32.96 10.04 -19.66
C GLU A 50 32.74 9.32 -21.00
N GLY A 51 31.50 8.89 -21.29
CA GLY A 51 31.17 8.16 -22.52
C GLY A 51 31.39 6.64 -22.42
N THR A 52 31.64 6.10 -21.23
CA THR A 52 31.77 4.64 -21.02
C THR A 52 30.39 3.99 -21.08
N PRO A 53 30.19 2.93 -21.88
CA PRO A 53 28.92 2.20 -21.93
C PRO A 53 28.47 1.67 -20.56
N LEU A 54 27.20 1.84 -20.27
CA LEU A 54 26.57 1.37 -19.04
C LEU A 54 25.78 0.08 -19.29
N ALA A 55 25.91 -0.86 -18.37
CA ALA A 55 25.10 -2.06 -18.30
C ALA A 55 24.18 -1.98 -17.08
N TYR A 56 22.92 -2.40 -17.24
CA TYR A 56 21.93 -2.34 -16.18
C TYR A 56 21.37 -3.71 -15.86
N THR A 57 21.06 -3.91 -14.59
CA THR A 57 20.21 -5.01 -14.10
C THR A 57 19.18 -4.44 -13.14
N ALA A 58 18.01 -5.06 -13.10
CA ALA A 58 16.93 -4.64 -12.22
C ALA A 58 16.34 -5.82 -11.47
N ALA A 59 15.92 -5.59 -10.22
CA ALA A 59 15.22 -6.58 -9.41
C ALA A 59 14.03 -5.93 -8.71
N ALA A 60 12.89 -6.62 -8.69
CA ALA A 60 11.70 -6.17 -7.97
C ALA A 60 11.66 -6.74 -6.55
N ARG A 61 11.28 -5.93 -5.58
CA ARG A 61 11.05 -6.34 -4.19
C ARG A 61 9.68 -5.88 -3.70
N SER A 62 9.03 -6.71 -2.89
CA SER A 62 7.80 -6.33 -2.21
C SER A 62 8.09 -5.42 -1.00
N PRO A 63 7.13 -4.59 -0.57
CA PRO A 63 7.22 -3.86 0.69
C PRO A 63 7.51 -4.76 1.90
N ALA A 64 6.99 -6.00 1.88
CA ALA A 64 7.26 -6.99 2.94
C ALA A 64 8.73 -7.43 2.97
N ALA A 65 9.36 -7.59 1.80
CA ALA A 65 10.78 -7.91 1.71
C ALA A 65 11.65 -6.77 2.27
N GLU A 66 11.32 -5.52 1.94
CA GLU A 66 11.98 -4.33 2.48
C GLU A 66 11.83 -4.24 4.01
N ALA A 67 10.60 -4.39 4.51
CA ALA A 67 10.29 -4.41 5.93
C ALA A 67 11.06 -5.52 6.67
N TYR A 68 11.06 -6.74 6.14
CA TYR A 68 11.80 -7.86 6.70
C TYR A 68 13.31 -7.55 6.79
N ALA A 69 13.89 -7.01 5.71
CA ALA A 69 15.30 -6.68 5.66
C ALA A 69 15.66 -5.61 6.71
N LEU A 70 14.89 -4.53 6.80
CA LEU A 70 15.10 -3.46 7.78
C LEU A 70 14.92 -3.94 9.22
N ARG A 71 13.84 -4.69 9.49
CA ARG A 71 13.58 -5.27 10.82
C ARG A 71 14.74 -6.16 11.25
N THR A 72 15.25 -6.99 10.33
CA THR A 72 16.32 -7.94 10.61
C THR A 72 17.67 -7.25 10.78
N SER A 73 17.99 -6.25 9.96
CA SER A 73 19.26 -5.50 10.06
C SER A 73 19.39 -4.74 11.38
N LEU A 74 18.28 -4.18 11.87
CA LEU A 74 18.21 -3.48 13.15
C LEU A 74 17.95 -4.41 14.35
N GLY A 75 17.58 -5.67 14.09
CA GLY A 75 17.22 -6.62 15.14
C GLY A 75 15.97 -6.22 15.92
N LEU A 76 15.00 -5.56 15.27
CA LEU A 76 13.73 -5.18 15.89
C LEU A 76 12.97 -6.45 16.31
N SER A 77 12.59 -6.49 17.59
CA SER A 77 12.06 -7.71 18.21
C SER A 77 10.68 -7.51 18.83
N ARG A 78 10.31 -6.26 19.15
CA ARG A 78 9.10 -5.97 19.92
C ARG A 78 8.50 -4.64 19.50
N TYR A 79 7.18 -4.61 19.40
CA TYR A 79 6.37 -3.41 19.28
C TYR A 79 5.78 -3.08 20.66
N VAL A 80 5.81 -1.80 21.04
CA VAL A 80 5.49 -1.35 22.39
C VAL A 80 4.49 -0.19 22.35
N SER A 81 3.22 -0.54 22.19
CA SER A 81 2.12 0.42 21.99
C SER A 81 1.89 1.40 23.13
N GLN A 82 2.35 1.11 24.35
CA GLN A 82 2.20 2.01 25.51
C GLN A 82 2.89 3.37 25.34
N TYR A 83 3.84 3.47 24.40
CA TYR A 83 4.52 4.72 24.06
C TYR A 83 4.05 5.32 22.74
N ASP A 84 3.04 4.74 22.09
CA ASP A 84 2.53 5.30 20.84
C ASP A 84 2.14 6.77 21.03
N ASN A 85 2.55 7.58 20.06
CA ASN A 85 2.36 9.02 20.07
C ASN A 85 2.95 9.74 21.31
N TYR A 86 3.95 9.16 21.98
CA TYR A 86 4.57 9.74 23.18
C TYR A 86 5.06 11.18 22.98
N SER A 87 5.52 11.54 21.78
CA SER A 87 5.99 12.89 21.45
C SER A 87 5.02 13.68 20.57
N GLY A 88 3.80 13.19 20.36
CA GLY A 88 2.74 13.90 19.64
C GLY A 88 2.88 13.91 18.12
N ARG A 89 3.82 13.15 17.53
CA ARG A 89 4.04 13.10 16.06
C ARG A 89 3.47 11.83 15.44
N GLY A 90 2.62 11.12 16.18
CA GLY A 90 2.01 9.86 15.78
C GLY A 90 3.00 8.70 15.78
N GLU A 91 4.01 8.67 16.63
CA GLU A 91 5.04 7.62 16.60
C GLU A 91 4.51 6.23 16.96
N ARG A 92 5.04 5.18 16.33
CA ARG A 92 4.93 3.77 16.78
C ARG A 92 6.27 3.30 17.30
N TRP A 93 6.31 2.65 18.45
CA TRP A 93 7.57 2.34 19.13
C TRP A 93 7.98 0.88 19.07
N PHE A 94 9.26 0.66 18.77
CA PHE A 94 9.86 -0.66 18.67
C PHE A 94 11.11 -0.77 19.54
N GLN A 95 11.39 -1.98 20.03
CA GLN A 95 12.64 -2.32 20.68
C GLN A 95 13.44 -3.32 19.85
N ASP A 96 14.74 -3.07 19.73
CA ASP A 96 15.69 -4.07 19.23
C ASP A 96 15.97 -5.14 20.29
N ALA A 97 16.66 -6.21 19.89
CA ALA A 97 17.04 -7.32 20.78
C ALA A 97 17.95 -6.92 21.96
N ARG A 98 18.52 -5.71 21.95
CA ARG A 98 19.36 -5.13 23.00
C ARG A 98 18.60 -4.07 23.83
N ALA A 99 17.27 -4.02 23.71
CA ALA A 99 16.40 -3.02 24.32
C ALA A 99 16.67 -1.57 23.88
N GLY A 100 17.34 -1.37 22.74
CA GLY A 100 17.43 -0.08 22.06
C GLY A 100 16.08 0.31 21.48
N TRP A 101 15.75 1.60 21.58
CA TRP A 101 14.45 2.14 21.19
C TRP A 101 14.50 2.73 19.77
N HIS A 102 13.43 2.46 19.03
CA HIS A 102 13.22 2.94 17.67
C HIS A 102 11.79 3.44 17.53
N TYR A 103 11.56 4.44 16.69
CA TYR A 103 10.22 4.95 16.43
C TYR A 103 9.95 5.12 14.93
N LEU A 104 8.77 4.66 14.50
CA LEU A 104 8.26 4.74 13.14
C LEU A 104 7.26 5.89 13.06
N LEU A 105 7.42 6.77 12.09
CA LEU A 105 6.50 7.88 11.83
C LEU A 105 5.42 7.49 10.81
N PRO A 106 4.32 8.27 10.70
CA PRO A 106 3.24 8.02 9.74
C PRO A 106 3.68 7.97 8.28
N ASP A 107 4.84 8.55 7.95
CA ASP A 107 5.43 8.54 6.61
C ASP A 107 6.26 7.27 6.32
N GLY A 108 6.29 6.30 7.24
CA GLY A 108 7.03 5.04 7.10
C GLY A 108 8.52 5.14 7.45
N ARG A 109 9.02 6.31 7.87
CA ARG A 109 10.43 6.46 8.26
C ARG A 109 10.68 6.02 9.70
N LEU A 110 11.73 5.23 9.87
CA LEU A 110 12.15 4.66 11.15
C LEU A 110 13.40 5.34 11.67
N TYR A 111 13.40 5.67 12.95
CA TYR A 111 14.45 6.43 13.61
C TYR A 111 14.95 5.76 14.87
N ARG A 112 16.24 5.97 15.17
CA ARG A 112 16.82 5.64 16.48
C ARG A 112 16.41 6.65 17.54
N TRP A 113 15.89 6.17 18.65
CA TRP A 113 15.69 7.00 19.84
C TRP A 113 17.02 7.45 20.44
N GLY A 114 17.05 8.66 21.01
CA GLY A 114 18.25 9.28 21.57
C GLY A 114 19.06 10.04 20.53
N SER A 115 19.50 9.39 19.44
CA SER A 115 20.27 10.07 18.38
C SER A 115 19.40 10.80 17.35
N GLY A 116 18.16 10.34 17.13
CA GLY A 116 17.28 10.87 16.07
C GLY A 116 17.76 10.54 14.66
N ALA A 117 18.71 9.62 14.51
CA ALA A 117 19.21 9.20 13.21
C ALA A 117 18.14 8.41 12.44
N LEU A 118 17.97 8.72 11.15
CA LEU A 118 17.18 7.90 10.22
C LEU A 118 17.90 6.57 10.01
N GLU A 119 17.22 5.46 10.29
CA GLU A 119 17.77 4.12 10.14
C GLU A 119 17.21 3.38 8.92
N GLY A 120 16.10 3.87 8.38
CA GLY A 120 15.51 3.35 7.15
C GLY A 120 14.08 3.85 6.95
N ALA A 121 13.44 3.36 5.90
CA ALA A 121 12.03 3.55 5.65
C ALA A 121 11.40 2.21 5.26
N VAL A 122 10.10 2.11 5.50
CA VAL A 122 9.23 1.05 5.01
C VAL A 122 7.99 1.70 4.42
N ASP A 123 7.14 0.90 3.79
CA ASP A 123 5.83 1.37 3.38
C ASP A 123 5.04 1.96 4.56
N ALA A 124 4.40 3.11 4.35
CA ALA A 124 3.63 3.81 5.37
C ALA A 124 2.48 2.96 5.93
N ALA A 125 2.00 1.93 5.21
CA ALA A 125 1.01 0.98 5.72
C ALA A 125 1.45 0.29 7.02
N TYR A 126 2.76 0.06 7.21
CA TYR A 126 3.31 -0.55 8.44
C TYR A 126 3.19 0.35 9.67
N TRP A 127 2.95 1.65 9.49
CA TRP A 127 2.61 2.52 10.60
C TRP A 127 1.20 2.24 11.16
N ALA A 128 0.26 1.89 10.27
CA ALA A 128 -1.09 1.51 10.66
C ALA A 128 -1.14 0.07 11.20
N ASP A 129 -0.24 -0.81 10.73
CA ASP A 129 -0.05 -2.17 11.24
C ASP A 129 1.40 -2.44 11.73
N PRO A 130 1.76 -1.98 12.94
CA PRO A 130 3.08 -2.20 13.53
C PRO A 130 3.42 -3.67 13.79
N LEU A 131 2.41 -4.52 14.03
CA LEU A 131 2.64 -5.95 14.22
C LEU A 131 2.91 -6.64 12.88
N GLY A 132 2.26 -6.22 11.81
CA GLY A 132 2.58 -6.61 10.44
C GLY A 132 4.03 -6.30 10.06
N PHE A 133 4.59 -5.18 10.55
CA PHE A 133 6.00 -4.86 10.33
C PHE A 133 6.93 -5.91 10.97
N LEU A 134 6.64 -6.32 12.21
CA LEU A 134 7.42 -7.36 12.89
C LEU A 134 7.20 -8.75 12.29
N ALA A 135 5.99 -9.02 11.79
CA ALA A 135 5.62 -10.28 11.17
C ALA A 135 6.11 -10.41 9.71
N ALA A 136 6.53 -9.30 9.08
CA ALA A 136 7.02 -9.27 7.71
C ALA A 136 8.05 -10.36 7.48
N GLN A 137 7.95 -11.02 6.32
CA GLN A 137 8.85 -12.08 5.88
C GLN A 137 9.60 -11.59 4.65
N ALA A 138 10.75 -12.20 4.36
CA ALA A 138 11.54 -11.88 3.16
C ALA A 138 10.70 -11.93 1.87
N GLY A 139 9.61 -12.72 1.89
CA GLY A 139 8.64 -12.81 0.81
C GLY A 139 9.22 -13.43 -0.45
N GLY A 140 8.36 -13.68 -1.43
CA GLY A 140 8.77 -13.90 -2.82
C GLY A 140 8.93 -12.58 -3.56
N ALA A 141 9.51 -12.63 -4.75
CA ALA A 141 9.44 -11.50 -5.69
C ALA A 141 7.95 -11.16 -5.96
N PRO A 142 7.61 -9.86 -6.09
CA PRO A 142 6.26 -9.48 -6.52
C PRO A 142 5.98 -10.05 -7.91
N ALA A 143 4.70 -10.20 -8.26
CA ALA A 143 4.24 -10.67 -9.57
C ALA A 143 4.41 -9.56 -10.64
N VAL A 144 5.67 -9.23 -10.90
CA VAL A 144 6.12 -8.18 -11.82
C VAL A 144 7.35 -8.68 -12.55
N ALA A 145 7.29 -8.71 -13.88
CA ALA A 145 8.44 -8.95 -14.72
C ALA A 145 9.21 -7.64 -14.97
N LEU A 146 10.54 -7.74 -14.91
CA LEU A 146 11.45 -6.65 -15.26
C LEU A 146 12.36 -7.10 -16.40
N ASP A 147 12.49 -6.26 -17.42
CA ASP A 147 13.45 -6.46 -18.50
C ASP A 147 14.28 -5.19 -18.73
N VAL A 148 15.54 -5.38 -19.13
CA VAL A 148 16.44 -4.30 -19.50
C VAL A 148 16.85 -4.51 -20.95
N ALA A 149 16.26 -3.72 -21.84
CA ALA A 149 16.51 -3.78 -23.26
C ALA A 149 17.26 -2.53 -23.73
N GLY A 150 18.59 -2.63 -23.80
CA GLY A 150 19.46 -1.49 -24.13
C GLY A 150 19.38 -0.41 -23.06
N SER A 151 19.01 0.80 -23.45
CA SER A 151 18.82 1.97 -22.58
C SER A 151 17.41 2.10 -22.01
N ARG A 152 16.67 0.99 -21.88
CA ARG A 152 15.29 1.01 -21.37
C ARG A 152 15.08 -0.05 -20.30
N LEU A 153 14.53 0.38 -19.17
CA LEU A 153 13.91 -0.50 -18.19
C LEU A 153 12.44 -0.67 -18.57
N ILE A 154 12.02 -1.92 -18.79
CA ILE A 154 10.65 -2.31 -19.07
C ILE A 154 10.11 -2.99 -17.80
N ILE A 155 8.98 -2.49 -17.33
CA ILE A 155 8.28 -2.96 -16.15
C ILE A 155 6.92 -3.46 -16.60
N ASP A 156 6.64 -4.74 -16.33
CA ASP A 156 5.47 -5.47 -16.77
C ASP A 156 4.83 -6.17 -15.56
N PRO A 157 3.95 -5.48 -14.81
CA PRO A 157 3.18 -6.10 -13.73
C PRO A 157 2.18 -7.12 -14.29
N ASP A 158 1.99 -8.24 -13.59
CA ASP A 158 0.91 -9.18 -13.95
C ASP A 158 -0.44 -8.43 -14.00
N ALA A 159 -1.33 -8.82 -14.93
CA ALA A 159 -2.62 -8.13 -15.12
C ALA A 159 -3.52 -8.07 -13.86
N ALA A 160 -3.32 -8.97 -12.90
CA ALA A 160 -4.04 -8.98 -11.61
C ALA A 160 -3.32 -8.22 -10.49
N PHE A 161 -2.12 -7.70 -10.74
CA PHE A 161 -1.31 -7.01 -9.75
C PHE A 161 -1.82 -5.59 -9.54
N ALA A 162 -2.21 -5.29 -8.30
CA ALA A 162 -2.42 -3.94 -7.82
C ALA A 162 -1.66 -3.76 -6.49
N GLY A 163 -1.02 -2.61 -6.33
CA GLY A 163 -0.22 -2.30 -5.15
C GLY A 163 1.15 -1.72 -5.47
N ARG A 164 1.95 -1.54 -4.42
CA ARG A 164 3.27 -0.95 -4.48
C ARG A 164 4.37 -2.01 -4.46
N PHE A 165 5.41 -1.81 -5.24
CA PHE A 165 6.67 -2.56 -5.17
C PHE A 165 7.86 -1.62 -5.33
N LEU A 166 9.05 -2.11 -4.98
CA LEU A 166 10.31 -1.41 -5.17
C LEU A 166 11.08 -2.03 -6.33
N VAL A 167 11.78 -1.20 -7.08
CA VAL A 167 12.73 -1.61 -8.10
C VAL A 167 14.12 -1.21 -7.66
N ASP A 168 15.01 -2.19 -7.49
CA ASP A 168 16.43 -1.95 -7.33
C ASP A 168 17.09 -1.98 -8.70
N LEU A 169 17.56 -0.82 -9.15
CA LEU A 169 18.27 -0.67 -10.42
C LEU A 169 19.77 -0.58 -10.15
N THR A 170 20.51 -1.56 -10.66
CA THR A 170 21.97 -1.60 -10.57
C THR A 170 22.57 -1.22 -11.92
N VAL A 171 23.49 -0.27 -11.91
CA VAL A 171 24.28 0.14 -13.07
C VAL A 171 25.73 -0.30 -12.91
N ALA A 172 26.36 -0.71 -14.00
CA ALA A 172 27.76 -1.11 -14.06
C ALA A 172 28.45 -0.49 -15.27
N ASN A 173 29.70 -0.05 -15.13
CA ASN A 173 30.54 0.43 -16.24
C ASN A 173 31.76 -0.49 -16.51
N GLY A 174 31.70 -1.74 -16.04
CA GLY A 174 32.78 -2.71 -16.13
C GLY A 174 33.87 -2.58 -15.05
N ALA A 175 34.00 -1.43 -14.39
CA ALA A 175 34.96 -1.20 -13.31
C ALA A 175 34.28 -1.06 -11.93
N ALA A 176 33.10 -0.43 -11.90
CA ALA A 176 32.33 -0.17 -10.69
C ALA A 176 30.85 -0.52 -10.90
N GLN A 177 30.12 -0.63 -9.77
CA GLN A 177 28.68 -0.79 -9.75
C GLN A 177 28.05 0.16 -8.73
N ALA A 178 26.84 0.62 -9.02
CA ALA A 178 26.03 1.39 -8.09
C ALA A 178 24.56 0.96 -8.20
N THR A 179 23.84 1.01 -7.08
CA THR A 179 22.42 0.67 -7.02
C THR A 179 21.61 1.85 -6.50
N ALA A 180 20.48 2.12 -7.14
CA ALA A 180 19.44 3.02 -6.63
C ALA A 180 18.11 2.30 -6.62
N SER A 181 17.24 2.71 -5.71
CA SER A 181 15.90 2.15 -5.59
C SER A 181 14.85 3.25 -5.76
N PHE A 182 13.76 2.91 -6.42
CA PHE A 182 12.55 3.73 -6.50
C PHE A 182 11.33 2.82 -6.39
N SER A 183 10.17 3.38 -6.10
CA SER A 183 8.94 2.62 -6.01
C SER A 183 8.04 2.81 -7.21
N VAL A 184 7.26 1.78 -7.52
CA VAL A 184 6.21 1.79 -8.52
C VAL A 184 4.92 1.39 -7.84
N THR A 185 3.88 2.20 -8.03
CA THR A 185 2.53 1.92 -7.53
C THR A 185 1.60 1.65 -8.69
N VAL A 186 1.07 0.42 -8.76
CA VAL A 186 0.02 0.02 -9.70
C VAL A 186 -1.32 0.26 -9.03
N VAL A 187 -2.10 1.19 -9.57
CA VAL A 187 -3.39 1.60 -8.98
C VAL A 187 -4.56 0.90 -9.65
N ASN A 188 -5.53 0.48 -8.83
CA ASN A 188 -6.85 0.01 -9.28
C ASN A 188 -7.94 0.72 -8.47
N ALA A 189 -8.86 1.37 -9.18
CA ALA A 189 -10.02 2.03 -8.62
C ALA A 189 -11.13 0.98 -8.40
N ALA A 190 -11.68 0.95 -7.18
CA ALA A 190 -12.85 0.13 -6.93
C ALA A 190 -14.07 0.64 -7.74
N PRO A 191 -14.96 -0.26 -8.18
CA PRO A 191 -16.20 0.16 -8.83
C PRO A 191 -17.07 0.93 -7.83
N ILE A 192 -17.76 1.94 -8.33
CA ILE A 192 -18.68 2.77 -7.56
C ILE A 192 -20.10 2.36 -7.91
N LEU A 193 -20.91 2.05 -6.90
CA LEU A 193 -22.34 1.81 -7.03
C LEU A 193 -23.08 2.66 -6.00
N ASP A 194 -23.90 3.60 -6.48
CA ASP A 194 -24.73 4.46 -5.65
C ASP A 194 -26.20 4.18 -5.94
N ILE A 195 -26.92 3.69 -4.94
CA ILE A 195 -28.33 3.33 -5.00
C ILE A 195 -29.00 3.85 -3.74
N ALA A 196 -30.05 4.64 -3.89
CA ALA A 196 -30.85 5.12 -2.78
C ALA A 196 -31.82 4.05 -2.23
N ASP A 197 -32.26 4.24 -0.99
CA ASP A 197 -33.33 3.43 -0.39
C ASP A 197 -34.57 3.41 -1.28
N GLN A 198 -35.10 2.21 -1.49
CA GLN A 198 -36.32 1.99 -2.27
C GLN A 198 -37.46 1.59 -1.36
N THR A 199 -38.67 2.00 -1.73
CA THR A 199 -39.91 1.55 -1.08
C THR A 199 -40.81 0.90 -2.11
N MET A 200 -41.46 -0.21 -1.76
CA MET A 200 -42.46 -0.84 -2.61
C MET A 200 -43.71 -1.23 -1.81
N PRO A 201 -44.91 -1.13 -2.38
CA PRO A 201 -46.14 -1.61 -1.74
C PRO A 201 -46.07 -3.12 -1.51
N HIS A 202 -46.64 -3.59 -0.40
CA HIS A 202 -46.73 -5.03 -0.10
C HIS A 202 -47.52 -5.84 -1.16
N THR A 203 -48.28 -5.16 -2.02
CA THR A 203 -49.04 -5.75 -3.13
C THR A 203 -48.24 -5.81 -4.44
N GLN A 204 -47.06 -5.22 -4.49
CA GLN A 204 -46.19 -5.23 -5.66
C GLN A 204 -45.21 -6.40 -5.55
N ASP A 205 -45.25 -7.28 -6.54
CA ASP A 205 -44.45 -8.50 -6.57
C ASP A 205 -42.99 -8.26 -7.03
N VAL A 206 -42.80 -7.32 -7.97
CA VAL A 206 -41.49 -7.05 -8.58
C VAL A 206 -41.17 -5.56 -8.55
N LEU A 207 -39.97 -5.22 -8.05
CA LEU A 207 -39.36 -3.90 -8.22
C LEU A 207 -38.16 -4.03 -9.16
N LEU A 208 -38.19 -3.28 -10.27
CA LEU A 208 -37.06 -3.16 -11.18
C LEU A 208 -36.21 -1.97 -10.76
N LEU A 209 -34.90 -2.20 -10.69
CA LEU A 209 -33.94 -1.18 -10.31
C LEU A 209 -32.78 -1.18 -11.30
N ASP A 210 -32.47 -0.01 -11.83
CA ASP A 210 -31.25 0.19 -12.60
C ASP A 210 -30.07 0.26 -11.63
N LEU A 211 -28.98 -0.45 -11.95
CA LEU A 211 -27.76 -0.47 -11.15
C LEU A 211 -26.69 0.34 -11.91
N PRO A 212 -26.55 1.66 -11.65
CA PRO A 212 -25.64 2.51 -12.40
C PRO A 212 -24.21 2.39 -11.87
N ALA A 213 -23.67 1.17 -11.74
CA ALA A 213 -22.28 1.04 -11.33
C ALA A 213 -21.35 1.54 -12.43
N THR A 214 -20.29 2.23 -12.03
CA THR A 214 -19.22 2.64 -12.92
C THR A 214 -17.88 2.22 -12.34
N ASP A 215 -16.94 1.95 -13.23
CA ASP A 215 -15.57 1.66 -12.88
C ASP A 215 -14.66 2.62 -13.64
N ALA A 216 -13.74 3.27 -12.93
CA ALA A 216 -12.89 4.32 -13.51
C ALA A 216 -11.83 3.76 -14.46
N ASP A 217 -11.43 2.50 -14.24
CA ASP A 217 -10.43 1.80 -15.04
C ASP A 217 -11.09 1.03 -16.21
N GLY A 218 -12.41 0.86 -16.18
CA GLY A 218 -13.17 0.16 -17.21
C GLY A 218 -13.23 -1.35 -16.97
N ASP A 219 -13.00 -1.78 -15.73
CA ASP A 219 -13.10 -3.18 -15.35
C ASP A 219 -14.52 -3.73 -15.50
N VAL A 220 -14.60 -5.03 -15.75
CA VAL A 220 -15.88 -5.71 -15.85
C VAL A 220 -16.52 -5.80 -14.47
N ILE A 221 -17.63 -5.09 -14.29
CA ILE A 221 -18.39 -5.08 -13.05
C ILE A 221 -19.25 -6.34 -12.93
N THR A 222 -19.10 -7.06 -11.83
CA THR A 222 -19.95 -8.19 -11.46
C THR A 222 -20.82 -7.82 -10.27
N TYR A 223 -22.12 -8.07 -10.36
CA TYR A 223 -23.09 -7.74 -9.32
C TYR A 223 -23.46 -8.96 -8.50
N ALA A 224 -23.57 -8.78 -7.18
CA ALA A 224 -24.16 -9.74 -6.26
C ALA A 224 -25.02 -8.99 -5.25
N ALA A 225 -26.16 -9.57 -4.88
CA ALA A 225 -27.06 -9.02 -3.87
C ALA A 225 -27.49 -10.14 -2.91
N SER A 226 -27.63 -9.81 -1.64
CA SER A 226 -28.17 -10.69 -0.61
C SER A 226 -29.28 -9.96 0.15
N VAL A 227 -30.30 -10.71 0.58
CA VAL A 227 -31.39 -10.16 1.38
C VAL A 227 -30.93 -10.11 2.83
N LEU A 228 -30.83 -8.91 3.39
CA LEU A 228 -30.68 -8.71 4.82
C LEU A 228 -32.07 -8.47 5.40
N THR A 229 -32.60 -9.43 6.16
CA THR A 229 -33.79 -9.19 6.96
C THR A 229 -33.40 -8.38 8.21
N GLY A 230 -34.29 -7.53 8.72
CA GLY A 230 -34.02 -6.74 9.93
C GLY A 230 -33.60 -7.60 11.13
N ASP A 231 -34.07 -8.85 11.18
CA ASP A 231 -33.67 -9.83 12.18
C ASP A 231 -32.21 -10.29 12.04
N ALA A 232 -31.66 -10.33 10.82
CA ALA A 232 -30.26 -10.71 10.59
C ALA A 232 -29.29 -9.68 11.15
N ALA A 233 -29.53 -8.38 10.91
CA ALA A 233 -28.71 -7.30 11.48
C ALA A 233 -28.82 -7.25 13.01
N ALA A 234 -30.05 -7.43 13.56
CA ALA A 234 -30.27 -7.52 14.99
C ALA A 234 -29.58 -8.75 15.61
N TYR A 235 -29.61 -9.88 14.91
CA TYR A 235 -28.96 -11.13 15.32
C TYR A 235 -27.43 -11.02 15.30
N GLU A 236 -26.84 -10.44 14.26
CA GLU A 236 -25.40 -10.17 14.19
C GLU A 236 -24.96 -9.24 15.30
N LEU A 237 -25.69 -8.15 15.54
CA LEU A 237 -25.37 -7.21 16.62
C LEU A 237 -25.48 -7.88 17.99
N LYS A 238 -26.56 -8.66 18.21
CA LYS A 238 -26.74 -9.48 19.42
C LYS A 238 -25.56 -10.42 19.62
N THR A 239 -25.15 -11.13 18.58
CA THR A 239 -24.07 -12.13 18.63
C THR A 239 -22.72 -11.46 18.89
N ARG A 240 -22.38 -10.40 18.15
CA ARG A 240 -21.13 -9.64 18.30
C ARG A 240 -20.98 -9.01 19.68
N LEU A 241 -22.06 -8.48 20.24
CA LEU A 241 -22.06 -7.85 21.56
C LEU A 241 -22.39 -8.84 22.70
N GLY A 242 -22.66 -10.11 22.37
CA GLY A 242 -23.01 -11.15 23.34
C GLY A 242 -24.29 -10.87 24.13
N LEU A 243 -25.26 -10.13 23.57
CA LEU A 243 -26.47 -9.72 24.30
C LEU A 243 -27.36 -10.95 24.61
N ALA A 244 -27.65 -11.17 25.89
CA ALA A 244 -28.41 -12.30 26.40
C ALA A 244 -29.85 -11.94 26.78
N SER A 245 -30.06 -10.79 27.41
CA SER A 245 -31.36 -10.43 27.98
C SER A 245 -31.70 -8.95 27.80
N TYR A 246 -32.99 -8.67 27.70
CA TYR A 246 -33.54 -7.31 27.72
C TYR A 246 -33.92 -6.93 29.15
N ALA A 247 -33.39 -5.82 29.65
CA ALA A 247 -33.56 -5.35 31.03
C ALA A 247 -34.56 -4.17 31.08
N ALA A 248 -35.85 -4.51 30.94
CA ALA A 248 -36.93 -3.52 30.88
C ALA A 248 -36.98 -2.57 32.10
N GLN A 249 -36.46 -2.98 33.27
CA GLN A 249 -36.43 -2.11 34.45
C GLN A 249 -35.57 -0.85 34.30
N TYR A 250 -34.71 -0.78 33.28
CA TYR A 250 -33.88 0.39 33.00
C TYR A 250 -34.39 1.22 31.81
N ASP A 251 -35.54 0.86 31.24
CA ASP A 251 -36.10 1.63 30.13
C ASP A 251 -36.22 3.11 30.50
N ASN A 252 -35.73 3.97 29.61
CA ASN A 252 -35.71 5.43 29.79
C ASN A 252 -34.98 5.91 31.06
N TRP A 253 -34.05 5.13 31.62
CA TRP A 253 -33.29 5.50 32.83
C TRP A 253 -32.57 6.85 32.70
N LEU A 254 -32.13 7.20 31.49
CA LEU A 254 -31.46 8.48 31.19
C LEU A 254 -32.39 9.54 30.59
N GLY A 255 -33.69 9.23 30.44
CA GLY A 255 -34.70 10.16 29.93
C GLY A 255 -34.71 10.36 28.41
N ARG A 256 -34.01 9.54 27.61
CA ARG A 256 -33.94 9.68 26.14
C ARG A 256 -34.60 8.52 25.38
N ARG A 257 -35.56 7.83 26.02
CA ARG A 257 -36.30 6.68 25.47
C ARG A 257 -35.41 5.47 25.15
N GLU A 258 -34.38 5.23 25.95
CA GLU A 258 -33.47 4.11 25.77
C GLU A 258 -34.09 2.76 26.17
N LYS A 259 -33.60 1.70 25.55
CA LYS A 259 -33.84 0.30 25.93
C LYS A 259 -32.50 -0.36 26.27
N TRP A 260 -32.48 -1.18 27.31
CA TRP A 260 -31.24 -1.73 27.85
C TRP A 260 -31.16 -3.24 27.67
N PHE A 261 -30.00 -3.72 27.25
CA PHE A 261 -29.70 -5.13 27.07
C PHE A 261 -28.44 -5.50 27.84
N GLN A 262 -28.39 -6.71 28.39
CA GLN A 262 -27.23 -7.23 29.13
C GLN A 262 -26.51 -8.28 28.30
N ASP A 263 -25.18 -8.34 28.42
CA ASP A 263 -24.37 -9.39 27.81
C ASP A 263 -24.47 -10.71 28.60
N ALA A 264 -24.02 -11.81 27.98
CA ALA A 264 -24.07 -13.16 28.54
C ALA A 264 -22.95 -13.49 29.54
N ARG A 265 -22.29 -12.48 30.13
CA ARG A 265 -21.16 -12.72 31.05
C ARG A 265 -21.60 -13.36 32.37
#